data_AF-A0A8T7JZF7-F1
#
_entry.id   AF-A0A8T7JZF7-F1
#
_cell.length_a   1.000
_cell.length_b   1.000
_cell.length_c   1.000
_cell.angle_alpha   90.00
_cell.angle_beta   90.00
_cell.angle_gamma   90.00
#
_symmetry.space_group_name_H-M   'P 1'
#
loop_
_entity.id
_entity.type
_entity.pdbx_description
1 polymer ?
#
loop_
_entity_poly.entity_id
_entity_poly.type
_entity_poly.pdbx_seq_one_letter_code
_entity_poly.pdbx_strand_id
1 'polypeptide(L)'
;MKSAHQLSILYLALPFILFLFGWVRLTIAIPLALILLFTLWQLLKQSSTTHYSLSTIHYSLFTIHYSASTVYWLLLTALWLLTSGIGGYAFQNWDHNWRNVVFRDLMNFNWPVTYAQPESGPVKMLVYYVGFWLPSALIAKVTNWQIANFALFTWSLLGLLLVTHHLGNFLKTSNLKAALLLILFSGLDILGTLFFPQEYPTILPPITHLETWAGNLQYSSFTTQLFWVFNQAIPAWLCIAMLADERQSATYQLPITNKLFLFSL
;
A
#
# COMPACT_ATOMS: atom_id res chain seq x y z
N MET A 1 -9.06 4.65 -16.33
CA MET A 1 -7.66 4.23 -16.54
C MET A 1 -6.68 5.36 -16.21
N LYS A 2 -6.72 6.52 -16.91
CA LYS A 2 -5.78 7.63 -16.70
C LYS A 2 -5.80 8.23 -15.27
N SER A 3 -6.99 8.48 -14.71
CA SER A 3 -7.11 9.12 -13.38
C SER A 3 -6.58 8.25 -12.22
N ALA A 4 -6.81 6.94 -12.24
CA ALA A 4 -6.33 6.03 -11.21
C ALA A 4 -4.80 5.87 -11.25
N HIS A 5 -4.22 5.83 -12.44
CA HIS A 5 -2.77 5.78 -12.61
C HIS A 5 -2.09 7.05 -12.07
N GLN A 6 -2.61 8.23 -12.42
CA GLN A 6 -2.14 9.51 -11.89
C GLN A 6 -2.26 9.58 -10.36
N LEU A 7 -3.39 9.15 -9.81
CA LEU A 7 -3.60 9.10 -8.36
C LEU A 7 -2.62 8.15 -7.68
N SER A 8 -2.27 7.03 -8.30
CA SER A 8 -1.28 6.09 -7.78
C SER A 8 0.14 6.66 -7.78
N ILE A 9 0.53 7.40 -8.83
CA ILE A 9 1.81 8.14 -8.84
C ILE A 9 1.85 9.15 -7.68
N LEU A 10 0.79 9.93 -7.50
CA LEU A 10 0.71 10.91 -6.41
C LEU A 10 0.76 10.25 -5.03
N TYR A 11 0.04 9.13 -4.87
CA TYR A 11 0.03 8.32 -3.65
C TYR A 11 1.45 7.84 -3.29
N LEU A 12 2.18 7.29 -4.27
CA LEU A 12 3.54 6.81 -4.07
C LEU A 12 4.53 7.95 -3.82
N ALA A 13 4.38 9.08 -4.51
CA ALA A 13 5.34 10.19 -4.43
C ALA A 13 5.25 11.02 -3.14
N LEU A 14 4.05 11.16 -2.56
CA LEU A 14 3.82 12.01 -1.38
C LEU A 14 4.73 11.62 -0.19
N PRO A 15 4.82 10.34 0.23
CA PRO A 15 5.79 9.89 1.24
C PRO A 15 7.23 10.34 0.99
N PHE A 16 7.71 10.29 -0.25
CA PHE A 16 9.09 10.68 -0.59
C PHE A 16 9.31 12.18 -0.43
N ILE A 17 8.34 13.00 -0.85
CA ILE A 17 8.40 14.45 -0.68
C ILE A 17 8.48 14.79 0.82
N LEU A 18 7.62 14.17 1.63
CA LEU A 18 7.63 14.36 3.08
C LEU A 18 8.95 13.91 3.71
N PHE A 19 9.51 12.79 3.24
CA PHE A 19 10.79 12.30 3.71
C PHE A 19 11.94 13.26 3.36
N LEU A 20 11.96 13.85 2.15
CA LEU A 20 12.99 14.83 1.75
C LEU A 20 13.03 16.01 2.73
N PHE A 21 11.88 16.60 3.06
CA PHE A 21 11.82 17.73 3.99
C PHE A 21 11.98 17.33 5.46
N GLY A 22 11.73 16.07 5.81
CA GLY A 22 11.88 15.56 7.18
C GLY A 22 13.27 15.04 7.53
N TRP A 23 14.03 14.47 6.58
CA TRP A 23 15.30 13.78 6.87
C TRP A 23 16.51 14.34 6.12
N VAL A 24 16.31 15.07 5.00
CA VAL A 24 17.41 15.56 4.16
C VAL A 24 17.66 17.05 4.45
N ARG A 25 18.94 17.46 4.44
CA ARG A 25 19.32 18.88 4.57
C ARG A 25 18.57 19.72 3.54
N LEU A 26 17.99 20.85 3.96
CA LEU A 26 17.14 21.69 3.11
C LEU A 26 17.83 22.15 1.82
N THR A 27 19.14 22.39 1.86
CA THR A 27 19.95 22.76 0.68
C THR A 27 19.96 21.68 -0.41
N ILE A 28 19.75 20.41 -0.04
CA ILE A 28 19.64 19.27 -0.97
C ILE A 28 18.17 18.93 -1.22
N ALA A 29 17.34 18.97 -0.17
CA ALA A 29 15.92 18.62 -0.25
C ALA A 29 15.14 19.52 -1.20
N ILE A 30 15.39 20.84 -1.18
CA ILE A 30 14.67 21.81 -2.02
C ILE A 30 14.91 21.54 -3.52
N PRO A 31 16.17 21.48 -4.03
CA PRO A 31 16.41 21.13 -5.43
C PRO A 31 15.80 19.78 -5.85
N LEU A 32 15.94 18.75 -5.02
CA LEU A 32 15.39 17.42 -5.33
C LEU A 32 13.87 17.42 -5.36
N ALA A 33 13.22 18.11 -4.41
CA ALA A 33 11.78 18.26 -4.39
C ALA A 33 11.27 19.03 -5.62
N LEU A 34 11.97 20.09 -6.05
CA LEU A 34 11.62 20.83 -7.27
C LEU A 34 11.72 19.95 -8.53
N ILE A 35 12.80 19.15 -8.65
CA ILE A 35 12.94 18.19 -9.75
C ILE A 35 11.80 17.18 -9.71
N LEU A 36 11.50 16.59 -8.54
CA LEU A 36 10.42 15.62 -8.38
C LEU A 36 9.05 16.23 -8.70
N LEU A 37 8.75 17.44 -8.23
CA LEU A 37 7.49 18.12 -8.52
C LEU A 37 7.36 18.45 -10.01
N PHE A 38 8.46 18.84 -10.65
CA PHE A 38 8.48 19.09 -12.09
C PHE A 38 8.25 17.82 -12.90
N THR A 39 8.90 16.70 -12.55
CA THR A 39 8.68 15.42 -13.24
C THR A 39 7.25 14.92 -13.03
N LEU A 40 6.71 15.03 -11.82
CA LEU A 40 5.30 14.74 -11.53
C LEU A 40 4.37 15.59 -12.39
N TRP A 41 4.60 16.91 -12.44
CA TRP A 41 3.80 17.81 -13.26
C TRP A 41 3.83 17.42 -14.75
N GLN A 42 5.02 17.09 -15.29
CA GLN A 42 5.14 16.64 -16.68
C GLN A 42 4.37 15.33 -16.93
N LEU A 43 4.49 14.34 -16.03
CA LEU A 43 3.79 13.05 -16.13
C LEU A 43 2.26 13.23 -16.10
N LEU A 44 1.76 14.10 -15.21
CA LEU A 44 0.34 14.41 -15.12
C LEU A 44 -0.17 15.17 -16.36
N LYS A 45 0.66 16.02 -16.96
CA LYS A 45 0.32 16.75 -18.19
C LYS A 45 0.32 15.85 -19.42
N GLN A 46 1.35 15.01 -19.60
CA GLN A 46 1.51 14.17 -20.79
C GLN A 46 0.45 13.07 -20.89
N SER A 47 -0.05 12.58 -19.75
CA SER A 47 -1.17 11.64 -19.72
C SER A 47 -2.49 12.25 -20.26
N SER A 48 -2.59 13.59 -20.35
CA SER A 48 -3.78 14.28 -20.84
C SER A 48 -3.85 14.42 -22.37
N THR A 49 -2.72 14.29 -23.08
CA THR A 49 -2.59 14.63 -24.52
C THR A 49 -2.63 13.46 -25.50
N THR A 50 -2.87 12.22 -25.05
CA THR A 50 -3.14 11.10 -25.98
C THR A 50 -4.56 11.24 -26.55
N HIS A 51 -4.65 11.88 -27.72
CA HIS A 51 -5.82 11.93 -28.59
C HIS A 51 -6.15 10.52 -29.10
N TYR A 52 -7.11 9.86 -28.45
CA TYR A 52 -7.90 8.82 -29.13
C TYR A 52 -8.98 9.53 -29.94
N SER A 53 -9.15 9.12 -31.20
CA SER A 53 -10.11 9.69 -32.14
C SER A 53 -11.49 9.85 -31.52
N LEU A 54 -12.12 11.00 -31.75
CA LEU A 54 -13.48 11.32 -31.35
C LEU A 54 -14.47 10.20 -31.75
N SER A 55 -14.83 9.35 -30.79
CA SER A 55 -16.17 8.77 -30.73
C SER A 55 -16.90 9.49 -29.60
N THR A 56 -17.77 10.42 -29.99
CA THR A 56 -18.80 11.13 -29.23
C THR A 56 -18.90 10.76 -27.75
N ILE A 57 -18.14 11.46 -26.91
CA ILE A 57 -18.33 11.41 -25.45
C ILE A 57 -19.52 12.30 -25.14
N HIS A 58 -20.67 11.69 -24.85
CA HIS A 58 -21.74 12.38 -24.16
C HIS A 58 -21.21 12.84 -22.79
N TYR A 59 -21.16 14.15 -22.58
CA TYR A 59 -20.99 14.74 -21.25
C TYR A 59 -22.28 14.52 -20.46
N SER A 60 -22.49 13.31 -19.94
CA SER A 60 -23.45 13.11 -18.86
C SER A 60 -22.83 13.67 -17.58
N LEU A 61 -23.31 14.85 -17.17
CA LEU A 61 -23.11 15.38 -15.83
C LEU A 61 -23.56 14.32 -14.81
N PHE A 62 -22.57 13.67 -14.19
CA PHE A 62 -22.63 13.07 -12.85
C PHE A 62 -23.90 12.30 -12.46
N THR A 63 -24.39 11.39 -13.31
CA THR A 63 -25.18 10.24 -12.83
C THR A 63 -24.20 9.12 -12.45
N ILE A 64 -23.74 9.11 -11.20
CA ILE A 64 -22.97 7.98 -10.70
C ILE A 64 -23.92 6.79 -10.52
N HIS A 65 -24.08 5.98 -11.56
CA HIS A 65 -24.58 4.63 -11.40
C HIS A 65 -23.50 3.81 -10.68
N TYR A 66 -23.53 3.83 -9.34
CA TYR A 66 -22.76 2.85 -8.57
C TYR A 66 -23.36 1.47 -8.87
N SER A 67 -22.65 0.67 -9.66
CA SER A 67 -22.98 -0.74 -9.74
C SER A 67 -22.87 -1.35 -8.34
N ALA A 68 -23.76 -2.28 -7.99
CA ALA A 68 -23.69 -2.99 -6.70
C ALA A 68 -22.28 -3.59 -6.47
N SER A 69 -21.60 -4.00 -7.54
CA SER A 69 -20.23 -4.52 -7.51
C SER A 69 -19.19 -3.52 -6.99
N THR A 70 -19.35 -2.22 -7.26
CA THR A 70 -18.47 -1.17 -6.76
C THR A 70 -18.64 -0.98 -5.26
N VAL A 71 -19.89 -0.98 -4.77
CA VAL A 71 -20.19 -0.87 -3.34
C VAL A 71 -19.64 -2.07 -2.58
N TYR A 72 -19.87 -3.29 -3.10
CA TYR A 72 -19.32 -4.50 -2.49
C TYR A 72 -17.79 -4.51 -2.47
N TRP A 73 -17.14 -4.02 -3.53
CA TRP A 73 -15.68 -3.90 -3.55
C TRP A 73 -15.16 -2.96 -2.48
N LEU A 74 -15.76 -1.78 -2.32
CA LEU A 74 -15.38 -0.81 -1.29
C LEU A 74 -15.57 -1.40 0.12
N LEU A 75 -16.74 -1.98 0.38
CA LEU A 75 -17.06 -2.58 1.68
C LEU A 75 -16.15 -3.77 2.00
N LEU A 76 -15.90 -4.66 1.03
CA LEU A 76 -15.01 -5.81 1.22
C LEU A 76 -13.57 -5.36 1.52
N THR A 77 -13.05 -4.39 0.76
CA THR A 77 -11.69 -3.89 0.95
C THR A 77 -11.55 -3.17 2.30
N ALA A 78 -12.56 -2.39 2.69
CA ALA A 78 -12.60 -1.74 4.00
C ALA A 78 -12.70 -2.75 5.15
N LEU A 79 -13.48 -3.82 4.99
CA LEU A 79 -13.59 -4.90 5.97
C LEU A 79 -12.27 -5.67 6.11
N TRP A 80 -11.62 -6.01 4.99
CA TRP A 80 -10.31 -6.65 4.99
C TRP A 80 -9.24 -5.78 5.67
N LEU A 81 -9.27 -4.46 5.40
CA LEU A 81 -8.39 -3.53 6.10
C LEU A 81 -8.73 -3.44 7.59
N LEU A 82 -10.02 -3.40 7.95
CA LEU A 82 -10.45 -3.35 9.34
C LEU A 82 -9.91 -4.55 10.12
N THR A 83 -10.03 -5.76 9.58
CA THR A 83 -9.56 -6.97 10.25
C THR A 83 -8.03 -7.04 10.39
N SER A 84 -7.28 -6.28 9.60
CA SER A 84 -5.81 -6.18 9.74
C SER A 84 -5.35 -5.45 11.01
N GLY A 85 -6.23 -4.67 11.64
CA GLY A 85 -5.89 -3.87 12.82
C GLY A 85 -5.16 -2.56 12.52
N ILE A 86 -4.91 -2.21 11.24
CA ILE A 86 -4.35 -0.89 10.86
C ILE A 86 -5.28 0.22 11.37
N GLY A 87 -4.71 1.25 11.99
CA GLY A 87 -5.47 2.33 12.65
C GLY A 87 -6.00 1.98 14.05
N GLY A 88 -5.78 0.75 14.54
CA GLY A 88 -6.11 0.34 15.91
C GLY A 88 -7.60 0.08 16.17
N TYR A 89 -8.38 -0.17 15.11
CA TYR A 89 -9.83 -0.39 15.20
C TYR A 89 -10.25 -1.86 15.38
N ALA A 90 -9.32 -2.79 15.23
CA ALA A 90 -9.54 -4.22 15.44
C ALA A 90 -8.34 -4.87 16.12
N PHE A 91 -8.36 -6.19 16.24
CA PHE A 91 -7.24 -6.95 16.79
C PHE A 91 -5.93 -6.61 16.06
N GLN A 92 -4.86 -6.41 16.83
CA GLN A 92 -3.53 -6.13 16.34
C GLN A 92 -2.58 -7.23 16.83
N ASN A 93 -1.80 -7.81 15.92
CA ASN A 93 -0.76 -8.79 16.29
C ASN A 93 0.43 -8.11 16.99
N TRP A 94 1.39 -8.91 17.45
CA TRP A 94 2.51 -8.37 18.22
C TRP A 94 3.42 -7.42 17.42
N ASP A 95 3.45 -7.51 16.09
CA ASP A 95 4.27 -6.67 15.22
C ASP A 95 3.69 -5.25 15.08
N HIS A 96 2.39 -5.09 15.34
CA HIS A 96 1.77 -3.78 15.51
C HIS A 96 2.30 -3.04 16.75
N ASN A 97 2.78 -3.72 17.79
CA ASN A 97 3.35 -3.03 18.95
C ASN A 97 4.51 -2.12 18.53
N TRP A 98 5.41 -2.64 17.68
CA TRP A 98 6.53 -1.87 17.15
C TRP A 98 6.07 -0.78 16.17
N ARG A 99 5.10 -1.09 15.29
CA ARG A 99 4.59 -0.10 14.31
C ARG A 99 3.82 1.04 14.95
N ASN A 100 3.05 0.76 15.99
CA ASN A 100 2.36 1.78 16.76
C ASN A 100 3.36 2.69 17.47
N VAL A 101 4.45 2.15 18.00
CA VAL A 101 5.54 2.96 18.59
C VAL A 101 6.24 3.81 17.53
N VAL A 102 6.59 3.24 16.37
CA VAL A 102 7.15 3.99 15.25
C VAL A 102 6.21 5.13 14.84
N PHE A 103 4.93 4.82 14.66
CA PHE A 103 3.94 5.82 14.27
C PHE A 103 3.78 6.91 15.34
N ARG A 104 3.68 6.53 16.62
CA ARG A 104 3.67 7.46 17.76
C ARG A 104 4.85 8.41 17.73
N ASP A 105 6.05 7.89 17.54
CA ASP A 105 7.27 8.68 17.58
C ASP A 105 7.37 9.62 16.37
N LEU A 106 6.92 9.18 15.20
CA LEU A 106 6.77 10.05 14.02
C LEU A 106 5.80 11.21 14.29
N MET A 107 4.73 10.97 15.05
CA MET A 107 3.77 12.02 15.42
C MET A 107 4.34 13.00 16.44
N ASN A 108 5.03 12.51 17.46
CA ASN A 108 5.39 13.32 18.63
C ASN A 108 6.78 13.97 18.55
N PHE A 109 7.76 13.37 17.86
CA PHE A 109 9.12 13.92 17.79
C PHE A 109 9.39 14.69 16.50
N ASN A 110 10.30 15.65 16.54
CA ASN A 110 10.77 16.35 15.35
C ASN A 110 11.34 15.38 14.32
N TRP A 111 11.22 15.72 13.04
CA TRP A 111 11.84 14.96 11.96
C TRP A 111 13.22 15.58 11.65
N PRO A 112 14.28 14.76 11.52
CA PRO A 112 14.31 13.31 11.65
C PRO A 112 14.20 12.86 13.11
N VAL A 113 13.49 11.75 13.35
CA VAL A 113 13.28 11.23 14.71
C VAL A 113 14.62 10.77 15.30
N THR A 114 15.03 11.41 16.39
CA THR A 114 16.24 11.10 17.14
C THR A 114 15.92 10.88 18.60
N TYR A 115 16.64 9.93 19.21
CA TYR A 115 16.55 9.57 20.60
C TYR A 115 17.84 9.99 21.29
N ALA A 116 17.75 11.02 22.13
CA ALA A 116 18.82 11.38 23.05
C ALA A 116 18.75 10.44 24.26
N GLN A 117 19.82 9.72 24.57
CA GLN A 117 19.93 9.07 25.88
C GLN A 117 20.38 10.10 26.92
N PRO A 118 19.82 10.10 28.15
CA PRO A 118 20.12 11.14 29.13
C PRO A 118 21.56 11.20 29.64
N GLU A 119 22.38 10.12 29.55
CA GLU A 119 23.60 10.05 30.38
C GLU A 119 24.95 9.77 29.68
N SER A 120 25.05 9.05 28.54
CA SER A 120 26.38 8.87 27.87
C SER A 120 26.38 8.25 26.47
N GLY A 121 25.21 7.97 25.88
CA GLY A 121 25.12 7.27 24.59
C GLY A 121 25.18 8.19 23.38
N PRO A 122 25.65 7.71 22.21
CA PRO A 122 25.51 8.47 20.97
C PRO A 122 24.03 8.71 20.65
N VAL A 123 23.71 9.86 20.07
CA VAL A 123 22.35 10.15 19.56
C VAL A 123 21.97 9.04 18.57
N LYS A 124 20.86 8.35 18.85
CA LYS A 124 20.36 7.29 17.98
C LYS A 124 19.26 7.84 17.10
N MET A 125 19.28 7.53 15.82
CA MET A 125 18.22 7.90 14.88
C MET A 125 17.26 6.73 14.68
N LEU A 126 15.98 7.01 14.47
CA LEU A 126 15.05 6.01 13.99
C LEU A 126 15.41 5.62 12.55
N VAL A 127 15.97 4.42 12.37
CA VAL A 127 16.31 3.85 11.07
C VAL A 127 15.29 2.78 10.72
N TYR A 128 14.27 3.15 9.95
CA TYR A 128 13.21 2.25 9.54
C TYR A 128 12.53 2.74 8.25
N TYR A 129 11.72 1.90 7.61
CA TYR A 129 10.95 2.23 6.42
C TYR A 129 9.71 3.08 6.76
N VAL A 130 9.95 4.32 7.21
CA VAL A 130 8.93 5.21 7.79
C VAL A 130 7.98 5.86 6.77
N GLY A 131 8.34 5.84 5.49
CA GLY A 131 7.66 6.62 4.44
C GLY A 131 6.14 6.47 4.44
N PHE A 132 5.63 5.24 4.56
CA PHE A 132 4.21 4.95 4.52
C PHE A 132 3.39 5.69 5.60
N TRP A 133 3.97 5.92 6.78
CA TRP A 133 3.31 6.61 7.88
C TRP A 133 3.38 8.13 7.77
N LEU A 134 4.30 8.70 6.98
CA LEU A 134 4.56 10.14 6.97
C LEU A 134 3.33 10.98 6.61
N PRO A 135 2.49 10.63 5.62
CA PRO A 135 1.28 11.41 5.32
C PRO A 135 0.34 11.53 6.53
N SER A 136 0.10 10.41 7.22
CA SER A 136 -0.77 10.36 8.40
C SER A 136 -0.11 10.99 9.62
N ALA A 137 1.21 10.83 9.79
CA ALA A 137 1.96 11.41 10.90
C ALA A 137 2.07 12.94 10.77
N LEU A 138 2.14 13.47 9.54
CA LEU A 138 2.10 14.92 9.30
C LEU A 138 0.77 15.52 9.77
N ILE A 139 -0.35 14.85 9.50
CA ILE A 139 -1.66 15.28 9.98
C ILE A 139 -1.67 15.32 11.52
N ALA A 140 -1.02 14.36 12.18
CA ALA A 140 -0.89 14.33 13.63
C ALA A 140 -0.09 15.52 14.20
N LYS A 141 0.86 16.09 13.45
CA LYS A 141 1.64 17.25 13.88
C LYS A 141 0.77 18.46 14.24
N VAL A 142 -0.43 18.52 13.69
CA VAL A 142 -1.40 19.60 13.94
C VAL A 142 -2.73 19.09 14.51
N THR A 143 -2.81 17.79 14.85
CA THR A 143 -4.04 17.16 15.35
C THR A 143 -3.75 16.26 16.56
N ASN A 144 -4.23 15.01 16.56
CA ASN A 144 -4.11 14.06 17.68
C ASN A 144 -4.01 12.61 17.18
N TRP A 145 -3.78 11.71 18.13
CA TRP A 145 -3.62 10.26 17.89
C TRP A 145 -4.79 9.64 17.13
N GLN A 146 -6.03 9.99 17.47
CA GLN A 146 -7.23 9.40 16.89
C GLN A 146 -7.39 9.80 15.42
N ILE A 147 -7.22 11.09 15.12
CA ILE A 147 -7.31 11.61 13.75
C ILE A 147 -6.18 11.03 12.89
N ALA A 148 -4.97 10.91 13.44
CA ALA A 148 -3.84 10.32 12.73
C ALA A 148 -4.05 8.84 12.40
N ASN A 149 -4.61 8.06 13.32
CA ASN A 149 -4.96 6.66 13.06
C ASN A 149 -6.08 6.52 12.02
N PHE A 150 -7.06 7.41 12.05
CA PHE A 150 -8.09 7.48 11.00
C PHE A 150 -7.48 7.84 9.63
N ALA A 151 -6.54 8.78 9.61
CA ALA A 151 -5.80 9.13 8.40
C ALA A 151 -4.94 7.96 7.92
N LEU A 152 -4.32 7.18 8.81
CA LEU A 152 -3.55 5.99 8.46
C LEU A 152 -4.44 4.89 7.87
N PHE A 153 -5.61 4.67 8.47
CA PHE A 153 -6.62 3.76 7.93
C PHE A 153 -7.06 4.19 6.53
N THR A 154 -7.44 5.45 6.36
CA THR A 154 -7.88 6.00 5.07
C THR A 154 -6.78 5.95 4.01
N TRP A 155 -5.54 6.26 4.39
CA TRP A 155 -4.37 6.17 3.52
C TRP A 155 -4.09 4.73 3.07
N SER A 156 -4.24 3.76 3.98
CA SER A 156 -4.09 2.34 3.66
C SER A 156 -5.22 1.84 2.78
N LEU A 157 -6.46 2.26 3.05
CA LEU A 157 -7.64 1.94 2.23
C LEU A 157 -7.45 2.46 0.80
N LEU A 158 -7.03 3.71 0.64
CA LEU A 158 -6.74 4.29 -0.67
C LEU A 158 -5.72 3.45 -1.43
N GLY A 159 -4.61 3.06 -0.78
CA GLY A 159 -3.60 2.20 -1.38
C GLY A 159 -4.17 0.86 -1.85
N LEU A 160 -4.94 0.16 -1.00
CA LEU A 160 -5.57 -1.12 -1.35
C LEU A 160 -6.58 -1.01 -2.50
N LEU A 161 -7.36 0.08 -2.54
CA LEU A 161 -8.28 0.34 -3.64
C LEU A 161 -7.53 0.56 -4.96
N LEU A 162 -6.42 1.29 -4.94
CA LEU A 162 -5.59 1.48 -6.13
C LEU A 162 -4.96 0.15 -6.60
N VAL A 163 -4.43 -0.64 -5.67
CA VAL A 163 -3.85 -1.97 -5.95
C VAL A 163 -4.89 -2.87 -6.62
N THR A 164 -6.05 -3.05 -5.99
CA THR A 164 -7.10 -3.95 -6.50
C THR A 164 -7.72 -3.47 -7.80
N HIS A 165 -7.75 -2.15 -8.03
CA HIS A 165 -8.18 -1.61 -9.32
C HIS A 165 -7.18 -1.91 -10.45
N HIS A 166 -5.89 -1.64 -10.26
CA HIS A 166 -4.86 -1.95 -11.25
C HIS A 166 -4.76 -3.46 -11.52
N LEU A 167 -4.85 -4.27 -10.47
CA LEU A 167 -4.89 -5.73 -10.61
C LEU A 167 -6.12 -6.20 -11.37
N GLY A 168 -7.30 -5.61 -11.11
CA GLY A 168 -8.53 -5.89 -11.85
C GLY A 168 -8.39 -5.61 -13.35
N ASN A 169 -7.81 -4.46 -13.70
CA ASN A 169 -7.54 -4.09 -15.10
C ASN A 169 -6.58 -5.09 -15.77
N PHE A 170 -5.47 -5.42 -15.11
CA PHE A 170 -4.48 -6.38 -15.61
C PHE A 170 -5.07 -7.78 -15.83
N LEU A 171 -5.88 -8.26 -14.88
CA LEU A 171 -6.53 -9.57 -14.97
C LEU A 171 -7.80 -9.58 -15.83
N LYS A 172 -8.24 -8.40 -16.33
CA LYS A 172 -9.50 -8.23 -17.06
C LYS A 172 -10.71 -8.74 -16.27
N THR A 173 -10.74 -8.45 -14.97
CA THR A 173 -11.80 -8.87 -14.04
C THR A 173 -12.32 -7.67 -13.25
N SER A 174 -13.38 -7.86 -12.46
CA SER A 174 -13.88 -6.78 -11.61
C SER A 174 -12.95 -6.51 -10.43
N ASN A 175 -12.88 -5.27 -9.96
CA ASN A 175 -12.09 -4.91 -8.77
C ASN A 175 -12.47 -5.77 -7.56
N LEU A 176 -13.75 -6.14 -7.42
CA LEU A 176 -14.24 -7.05 -6.38
C LEU A 176 -13.57 -8.42 -6.47
N LYS A 177 -13.50 -9.01 -7.66
CA LYS A 177 -12.84 -10.31 -7.88
C LYS A 177 -11.33 -10.20 -7.66
N ALA A 178 -10.71 -9.08 -8.03
CA ALA A 178 -9.30 -8.83 -7.75
C ALA A 178 -9.02 -8.71 -6.24
N ALA A 179 -9.90 -8.03 -5.48
CA ALA A 179 -9.82 -7.97 -4.03
C ALA A 179 -9.99 -9.36 -3.39
N LEU A 180 -11.00 -10.13 -3.81
CA LEU A 180 -11.19 -11.51 -3.36
C LEU A 180 -9.99 -12.39 -3.68
N LEU A 181 -9.37 -12.22 -4.84
CA LEU A 181 -8.13 -12.91 -5.18
C LEU A 181 -7.05 -12.57 -4.16
N LEU A 182 -6.75 -11.30 -3.89
CA LEU A 182 -5.74 -10.96 -2.89
C LEU A 182 -6.08 -11.49 -1.48
N ILE A 183 -7.34 -11.42 -1.06
CA ILE A 183 -7.76 -11.90 0.26
C ILE A 183 -7.56 -13.41 0.41
N LEU A 184 -7.93 -14.18 -0.61
CA LEU A 184 -8.00 -15.65 -0.57
C LEU A 184 -6.77 -16.34 -1.14
N PHE A 185 -5.91 -15.62 -1.87
CA PHE A 185 -4.72 -16.19 -2.49
C PHE A 185 -3.59 -16.28 -1.47
N SER A 186 -3.45 -17.47 -0.91
CA SER A 186 -2.37 -17.81 0.02
C SER A 186 -1.04 -18.07 -0.70
N GLY A 187 -1.09 -18.65 -1.91
CA GLY A 187 0.11 -18.98 -2.66
C GLY A 187 0.83 -20.20 -2.08
N LEU A 188 2.13 -20.07 -1.80
CA LEU A 188 3.01 -21.16 -1.35
C LEU A 188 3.05 -21.35 0.18
N ASP A 189 2.52 -20.41 0.98
CA ASP A 189 2.49 -20.54 2.44
C ASP A 189 1.63 -21.73 2.91
N ILE A 190 0.47 -21.97 2.30
CA ILE A 190 -0.42 -23.07 2.65
C ILE A 190 0.20 -24.43 2.33
N LEU A 191 1.11 -24.50 1.34
CA LEU A 191 1.80 -25.74 0.98
C LEU A 191 2.71 -26.20 2.12
N GLY A 192 3.33 -25.27 2.85
CA GLY A 192 4.10 -25.57 4.05
C GLY A 192 3.27 -26.32 5.09
N THR A 193 2.09 -25.77 5.40
CA THR A 193 1.12 -26.37 6.31
C THR A 193 0.65 -27.75 5.84
N LEU A 194 0.49 -27.95 4.53
CA LEU A 194 0.02 -29.22 3.95
C LEU A 194 1.11 -30.31 3.89
N PHE A 195 2.35 -29.95 3.58
CA PHE A 195 3.44 -30.91 3.35
C PHE A 195 4.37 -31.12 4.55
N PHE A 196 4.47 -30.13 5.45
CA PHE A 196 5.32 -30.18 6.63
C PHE A 196 4.53 -29.88 7.91
N PRO A 197 3.49 -30.68 8.24
CA PRO A 197 2.65 -30.43 9.41
C PRO A 197 3.46 -30.62 10.70
N GLN A 198 3.96 -29.52 11.24
CA GLN A 198 4.21 -29.37 12.68
C GLN A 198 2.90 -28.85 13.27
N GLU A 199 2.41 -29.47 14.34
CA GLU A 199 1.18 -29.16 15.10
C GLU A 199 0.33 -28.01 14.52
N TYR A 200 -0.83 -28.36 13.96
CA TYR A 200 -1.75 -27.44 13.26
C TYR A 200 -1.82 -26.08 13.98
N PRO A 201 -1.54 -24.94 13.31
CA PRO A 201 -1.63 -23.66 13.97
C PRO A 201 -3.06 -23.49 14.50
N THR A 202 -3.18 -23.00 15.73
CA THR A 202 -4.47 -22.64 16.31
C THR A 202 -5.19 -21.71 15.35
N ILE A 203 -6.38 -22.12 14.88
CA ILE A 203 -7.23 -21.37 13.95
C ILE A 203 -7.53 -19.96 14.52
N LEU A 204 -7.42 -19.80 15.84
CA LEU A 204 -7.60 -18.55 16.55
C LEU A 204 -6.47 -18.31 17.57
N PRO A 205 -5.84 -17.14 17.56
CA PRO A 205 -5.98 -16.08 16.56
C PRO A 205 -5.32 -16.49 15.22
N PRO A 206 -5.91 -16.16 14.05
CA PRO A 206 -5.47 -16.61 12.73
C PRO A 206 -4.26 -15.80 12.24
N ILE A 207 -3.22 -15.76 13.07
CA ILE A 207 -2.09 -14.83 12.94
C ILE A 207 -0.80 -15.60 13.22
N THR A 208 -0.73 -16.79 12.67
CA THR A 208 0.45 -17.65 12.70
C THR A 208 1.10 -17.58 11.34
N HIS A 209 2.43 -17.45 11.34
CA HIS A 209 3.19 -17.53 10.11
C HIS A 209 3.06 -18.94 9.54
N LEU A 210 2.46 -19.06 8.36
CA LEU A 210 2.36 -20.31 7.62
C LEU A 210 3.60 -20.53 6.74
N GLU A 211 4.36 -19.47 6.50
CA GLU A 211 5.31 -19.34 5.42
C GLU A 211 6.77 -19.69 5.77
N THR A 212 7.05 -20.05 7.03
CA THR A 212 8.41 -20.30 7.56
C THR A 212 8.95 -21.70 7.25
N TRP A 213 8.24 -22.48 6.43
CA TRP A 213 8.59 -23.86 6.08
C TRP A 213 9.78 -23.98 5.12
N ALA A 214 10.10 -22.93 4.36
CA ALA A 214 11.16 -22.92 3.34
C ALA A 214 12.50 -22.37 3.87
N GLY A 215 12.82 -22.62 5.15
CA GLY A 215 14.06 -22.17 5.79
C GLY A 215 14.18 -20.65 5.85
N ASN A 216 15.08 -20.08 5.05
CA ASN A 216 15.32 -18.63 4.99
C ASN A 216 14.41 -17.89 3.99
N LEU A 217 13.52 -18.60 3.29
CA LEU A 217 12.59 -18.00 2.35
C LEU A 217 11.22 -17.83 3.01
N GLN A 218 10.58 -16.70 2.73
CA GLN A 218 9.30 -16.33 3.32
C GLN A 218 8.26 -16.11 2.21
N TYR A 219 7.29 -17.01 2.12
CA TYR A 219 6.22 -17.00 1.10
C TYR A 219 4.87 -16.52 1.65
N SER A 220 4.84 -15.40 2.38
CA SER A 220 3.61 -14.92 3.04
C SER A 220 2.49 -14.58 2.04
N SER A 221 1.26 -15.02 2.32
CA SER A 221 0.07 -14.54 1.59
C SER A 221 -0.07 -13.02 1.64
N PHE A 222 -0.88 -12.47 0.71
CA PHE A 222 -1.25 -11.06 0.74
C PHE A 222 -1.95 -10.65 2.04
N THR A 223 -2.82 -11.50 2.59
CA THR A 223 -3.47 -11.23 3.88
C THR A 223 -2.45 -11.18 5.02
N THR A 224 -1.49 -12.12 5.07
CA THR A 224 -0.39 -12.08 6.04
C THR A 224 0.44 -10.81 5.86
N GLN A 225 0.85 -10.49 4.64
CA GLN A 225 1.61 -9.27 4.37
C GLN A 225 0.87 -7.99 4.78
N LEU A 226 -0.46 -7.91 4.58
CA LEU A 226 -1.26 -6.78 5.07
C LEU A 226 -1.29 -6.71 6.60
N PHE A 227 -1.39 -7.84 7.28
CA PHE A 227 -1.53 -7.86 8.74
C PHE A 227 -0.20 -7.60 9.45
N TRP A 228 0.91 -7.96 8.81
CA TRP A 228 2.23 -7.91 9.43
C TRP A 228 3.07 -6.76 8.89
N VAL A 229 3.15 -6.56 7.57
CA VAL A 229 4.12 -5.65 6.92
C VAL A 229 3.47 -4.66 5.94
N PHE A 230 2.26 -4.17 6.27
CA PHE A 230 1.46 -3.29 5.39
C PHE A 230 2.21 -2.08 4.81
N ASN A 231 3.10 -1.49 5.61
CA ASN A 231 3.86 -0.30 5.27
C ASN A 231 4.84 -0.52 4.10
N GLN A 232 5.23 -1.78 3.87
CA GLN A 232 6.04 -2.20 2.74
C GLN A 232 5.17 -2.83 1.65
N ALA A 233 4.20 -3.66 2.06
CA ALA A 233 3.36 -4.45 1.18
C ALA A 233 2.50 -3.58 0.25
N ILE A 234 1.73 -2.63 0.80
CA ILE A 234 0.79 -1.83 0.00
C ILE A 234 1.50 -1.03 -1.11
N PRO A 235 2.60 -0.28 -0.82
CA PRO A 235 3.34 0.41 -1.87
C PRO A 235 3.97 -0.54 -2.89
N ALA A 236 4.55 -1.66 -2.45
CA ALA A 236 5.17 -2.63 -3.35
C ALA A 236 4.15 -3.25 -4.30
N TRP A 237 3.01 -3.70 -3.78
CA TRP A 237 1.91 -4.22 -4.59
C TRP A 237 1.39 -3.19 -5.59
N LEU A 238 1.30 -1.93 -5.18
CA LEU A 238 0.83 -0.86 -6.07
C LEU A 238 1.79 -0.65 -7.24
N CYS A 239 3.10 -0.58 -6.97
CA CYS A 239 4.13 -0.50 -8.00
C CYS A 239 4.04 -1.67 -8.98
N ILE A 240 3.93 -2.91 -8.47
CA ILE A 240 3.85 -4.11 -9.31
C ILE A 240 2.56 -4.12 -10.15
N ALA A 241 1.41 -3.82 -9.53
CA ALA A 241 0.12 -3.78 -10.21
C ALA A 241 0.09 -2.71 -11.31
N MET A 242 0.66 -1.53 -11.06
CA MET A 242 0.81 -0.47 -12.07
C MET A 242 1.67 -0.94 -13.25
N LEU A 243 2.85 -1.51 -13.00
CA LEU A 243 3.74 -2.00 -14.05
C LEU A 243 3.09 -3.13 -14.88
N ALA A 244 2.33 -4.01 -14.24
CA ALA A 244 1.60 -5.08 -14.91
C ALA A 244 0.48 -4.53 -15.82
N ASP A 245 -0.28 -3.55 -15.33
CA ASP A 245 -1.34 -2.86 -16.08
C ASP A 245 -0.79 -2.07 -17.29
N GLU A 246 0.36 -1.40 -17.12
CA GLU A 246 1.05 -0.67 -18.19
C GLU A 246 1.59 -1.59 -19.29
N ARG A 247 2.27 -2.68 -18.93
CA ARG A 247 2.85 -3.61 -19.93
C ARG A 247 1.79 -4.22 -20.85
N GLN A 248 0.58 -4.42 -20.34
CA GLN A 248 -0.54 -4.89 -21.14
C GLN A 248 -1.05 -3.84 -22.14
N SER A 249 -0.91 -2.56 -21.81
CA SER A 249 -1.25 -1.46 -22.72
C SER A 249 -0.21 -1.28 -23.84
N ALA A 250 1.01 -1.77 -23.64
CA ALA A 250 2.17 -1.61 -24.53
C ALA A 250 2.49 -2.83 -25.44
N THR A 251 1.46 -3.50 -26.00
CA THR A 251 1.61 -4.40 -27.17
C THR A 251 1.91 -5.90 -26.91
N TYR A 252 2.05 -6.40 -25.66
CA TYR A 252 2.16 -7.85 -25.40
C TYR A 252 1.03 -8.41 -24.51
N GLN A 253 0.10 -9.16 -25.11
CA GLN A 253 -0.90 -9.93 -24.37
C GLN A 253 -0.30 -11.25 -23.86
N LEU A 254 0.15 -11.27 -22.61
CA LEU A 254 0.56 -12.53 -21.96
C LEU A 254 -0.67 -13.40 -21.61
N PRO A 255 -0.61 -14.73 -21.77
CA PRO A 255 -1.65 -15.66 -21.32
C PRO A 255 -1.95 -15.52 -19.82
N ILE A 256 -3.20 -15.70 -19.41
CA ILE A 256 -3.66 -15.55 -18.01
C ILE A 256 -2.87 -16.43 -17.04
N THR A 257 -2.45 -17.63 -17.47
CA THR A 257 -1.62 -18.55 -16.67
C THR A 257 -0.26 -17.96 -16.29
N ASN A 258 0.34 -17.12 -17.14
CA ASN A 258 1.62 -16.47 -16.86
C ASN A 258 1.46 -15.20 -16.01
N LYS A 259 0.23 -14.65 -15.91
CA LYS A 259 -0.07 -13.43 -15.16
C LYS A 259 -0.09 -13.65 -13.64
N LEU A 260 -0.53 -14.83 -13.19
CA LEU A 260 -0.59 -15.19 -11.78
C LEU A 260 0.79 -15.45 -11.17
N PHE A 261 1.74 -15.96 -11.98
CA PHE A 261 3.10 -16.25 -11.53
C PHE A 261 3.89 -14.98 -11.14
N LEU A 262 3.58 -13.83 -11.75
CA LEU A 262 4.18 -12.53 -11.41
C LEU A 262 3.79 -12.04 -10.00
N PHE A 263 2.72 -12.58 -9.42
CA PHE A 263 2.20 -12.22 -8.09
C PHE A 263 2.40 -13.33 -7.05
N SER A 264 3.06 -14.44 -7.41
CA SER A 264 3.30 -15.59 -6.53
C SER A 264 4.74 -15.69 -6.01
N LEU A 265 5.52 -14.60 -6.12
CA LEU A 265 6.86 -14.47 -5.54
C LEU A 265 6.83 -13.53 -4.34
#